data_AF-A0A7W0UB92-F1
#
_entry.id   AF-A0A7W0UB92-F1
#
_cell.length_a   1.000
_cell.length_b   1.000
_cell.length_c   1.000
_cell.angle_alpha   90.00
_cell.angle_beta   90.00
_cell.angle_gamma   90.00
#
_symmetry.space_group_name_H-M   'P 1'
#
loop_
_entity.id
_entity.type
_entity.pdbx_description
1 polymer ?
#
loop_
_entity_poly.entity_id
_entity_poly.type
_entity_poly.pdbx_seq_one_letter_code
_entity_poly.pdbx_strand_id
1 'polypeptide(L)' 'MPRRADITPRELVPDPVHSSKLVTQLINAVMLDGKRSTAERL' A
#
# COMPACT_ATOMS: atom_id res chain seq x y z
N MET A 1 -4.35 -15.97 7.33
CA MET A 1 -5.35 -15.57 8.34
C MET A 1 -5.27 -16.52 9.52
N PRO A 2 -5.02 -16.02 10.75
CA PRO A 2 -4.81 -16.88 11.90
C PRO A 2 -6.03 -16.90 12.79
N ARG A 3 -6.33 -18.07 13.37
CA ARG A 3 -7.39 -18.24 14.37
C ARG A 3 -6.89 -18.10 15.82
N ARG A 4 -5.57 -18.01 16.05
CA ARG A 4 -4.94 -18.03 17.40
C ARG A 4 -3.66 -17.19 17.56
N ALA A 5 -3.07 -16.64 16.49
CA ALA A 5 -1.77 -15.96 16.55
C ALA A 5 -1.84 -14.55 15.96
N ASP A 6 -0.99 -13.65 16.43
CA ASP A 6 -0.86 -12.29 15.87
C ASP A 6 -0.21 -12.33 14.48
N ILE A 7 -0.72 -11.51 13.58
CA ILE A 7 -0.12 -11.29 12.26
C ILE A 7 0.85 -10.12 12.35
N THR A 8 2.09 -10.36 11.93
CA THR A 8 3.03 -9.27 11.68
C THR A 8 2.57 -8.50 10.43
N PRO A 9 2.30 -7.19 10.54
CA PRO A 9 1.99 -6.37 9.37
C PRO A 9 3.13 -6.41 8.35
N ARG A 10 2.80 -6.34 7.07
CA ARG A 10 3.82 -6.28 6.01
C ARG A 10 4.44 -4.89 6.00
N GLU A 11 5.76 -4.83 5.98
CA GLU A 11 6.44 -3.55 5.79
C GLU A 11 6.24 -3.04 4.38
N LEU A 12 5.90 -1.74 4.27
CA LEU A 12 5.73 -1.04 3.00
C LEU A 12 6.99 -0.26 2.65
N VAL A 13 7.39 -0.37 1.39
CA VAL A 13 8.46 0.44 0.80
C VAL A 13 7.93 1.88 0.62
N PRO A 14 8.73 2.91 0.96
CA PRO A 14 8.33 4.30 0.73
C PRO A 14 8.22 4.62 -0.76
N ASP A 15 7.35 5.56 -1.09
CA ASP A 15 7.14 6.00 -2.46
C ASP A 15 8.42 6.60 -3.07
N PRO A 16 8.82 6.29 -4.32
CA PRO A 16 10.05 6.82 -4.90
C PRO A 16 9.97 8.32 -5.25
N VAL A 17 8.78 8.88 -5.48
CA VAL A 17 8.61 10.29 -5.84
C VAL A 17 8.53 11.16 -4.59
N HIS A 18 7.76 10.70 -3.59
CA HIS A 18 7.50 11.45 -2.37
C HIS A 18 8.31 10.98 -1.16
N SER A 19 9.10 9.90 -1.29
CA SER A 19 9.88 9.27 -0.21
C SER A 19 9.09 8.99 1.07
N SER A 20 7.77 8.83 0.93
CA SER A 20 6.83 8.76 2.04
C SER A 20 6.07 7.44 2.02
N LYS A 21 6.03 6.77 3.17
CA LYS A 21 5.24 5.54 3.35
C LYS A 21 3.74 5.80 3.32
N LEU A 22 3.31 7.01 3.69
CA LEU A 22 1.89 7.38 3.73
C LEU A 22 1.30 7.49 2.32
N VAL A 23 2.07 8.02 1.37
CA VAL A 23 1.62 8.14 -0.02
C VAL A 23 1.43 6.76 -0.65
N THR A 24 2.35 5.82 -0.40
CA THR A 24 2.20 4.43 -0.86
C THR A 24 0.98 3.74 -0.23
N GLN A 25 0.67 4.03 1.03
CA GLN A 25 -0.56 3.51 1.68
C GLN A 25 -1.82 4.07 1.02
N LEU A 26 -1.85 5.36 0.69
CA LEU A 26 -2.97 6.00 0.01
C LEU A 26 -3.19 5.39 -1.39
N ILE A 27 -2.13 5.26 -2.18
CA ILE A 27 -2.18 4.62 -3.50
C ILE A 27 -2.74 3.20 -3.41
N ASN A 28 -2.23 2.40 -2.46
CA ASN A 28 -2.71 1.03 -2.27
C ASN A 28 -4.17 0.95 -1.81
N ALA A 29 -4.67 1.96 -1.09
CA ALA A 29 -6.06 2.02 -0.64
C ALA A 29 -7.03 2.48 -1.74
N VAL A 30 -6.60 3.39 -2.63
CA VAL A 30 -7.40 3.89 -3.77
C VAL A 30 -7.35 2.93 -4.98
N MET A 31 -6.37 2.04 -5.03
CA MET A 31 -6.17 1.12 -6.14
C MET A 31 -7.33 0.13 -6.33
N LEU A 32 -7.99 0.23 -7.49
CA LEU A 32 -9.01 -0.70 -7.96
C LEU A 32 -8.41 -1.70 -8.97
N ASP A 33 -8.85 -2.96 -8.91
CA ASP A 33 -8.42 -4.07 -9.78
C ASP A 33 -6.90 -4.34 -9.80
N GLY A 34 -6.14 -3.84 -8.82
CA GLY A 34 -4.68 -3.94 -8.82
C GLY A 34 -3.98 -3.02 -9.84
N LYS A 35 -4.68 -2.03 -10.39
CA LYS A 35 -4.14 -1.09 -11.38
C LYS A 35 -3.40 0.06 -10.69
N ARG A 36 -2.10 -0.13 -10.45
CA ARG A 36 -1.26 0.87 -9.76
C ARG A 36 -1.06 2.15 -10.57
N SER A 37 -0.86 2.04 -11.90
CA SER A 37 -0.65 3.21 -12.76
C SER A 37 -1.85 4.18 -12.78
N THR A 38 -3.08 3.66 -12.69
CA THR A 38 -4.26 4.53 -12.59
C THR A 38 -4.40 5.14 -11.19
N ALA A 39 -4.07 4.38 -10.15
CA ALA A 39 -4.14 4.85 -8.76
C ALA A 39 -3.08 5.91 -8.41
N GLU A 40 -1.91 5.88 -9.05
CA GLU A 40 -0.85 6.88 -8.90
C GLU A 40 -1.16 8.20 -9.62
N ARG A 41 -2.03 8.16 -10.64
CA ARG A 41 -2.37 9.31 -11.49
C ARG A 41 -3.65 10.03 -11.06
N LEU A 42 -4.51 9.35 -10.31
CA LEU A 42 -5.71 9.92 -9.70
C LEU A 42 -5.33 10.87 -8.56
#